data_AF-A0A2T4VDA8-F1
#
_entry.id   AF-A0A2T4VDA8-F1
#
_cell.length_a   1.000
_cell.length_b   1.000
_cell.length_c   1.000
_cell.angle_alpha   90.00
_cell.angle_beta   90.00
_cell.angle_gamma   90.00
#
_symmetry.space_group_name_H-M   'P 1'
#
loop_
_entity.id
_entity.type
_entity.pdbx_description
1 polymer ?
#
loop_
_entity_poly.entity_id
_entity_poly.type
_entity_poly.pdbx_seq_one_letter_code
_entity_poly.pdbx_strand_id
1 'polypeptide(L)'
;MKRIQWYVMGSVLTAGLLGLAHEASGEALAVEPSTNSQCKPRMLKGKYVYANDGYIVSGSERVPFSQAGHDFFQGNGTLTGSATISTNGELTRIVYTGTYTLEPDCSGTLTLTDNLGGTTHWDIFVTKNGEDLTYIQTDAGVVTSGFETRRD
;
A
#
# COMPACT_ATOMS: atom_id res chain seq x y z
N MET A 1 -3.21 -48.87 -58.79
CA MET A 1 -4.44 -49.63 -58.53
C MET A 1 -5.52 -48.64 -58.13
N LYS A 2 -6.60 -48.59 -58.94
CA LYS A 2 -7.95 -47.99 -58.79
C LYS A 2 -8.17 -46.91 -57.69
N ARG A 3 -8.79 -45.75 -57.92
CA ARG A 3 -9.37 -45.09 -59.11
C ARG A 3 -9.96 -43.73 -58.63
N ILE A 4 -9.98 -42.74 -59.54
CA ILE A 4 -10.95 -41.64 -59.68
C ILE A 4 -10.61 -40.29 -59.00
N GLN A 5 -10.96 -39.27 -59.77
CA GLN A 5 -10.45 -37.92 -59.90
C GLN A 5 -11.71 -37.02 -59.97
N TRP A 6 -11.60 -35.80 -59.45
CA TRP A 6 -12.37 -34.57 -59.75
C TRP A 6 -13.73 -34.23 -59.11
N TYR A 7 -13.79 -32.92 -58.78
CA TYR A 7 -14.93 -31.98 -58.69
C TYR A 7 -16.01 -32.30 -57.65
N VAL A 8 -16.52 -31.34 -56.89
CA VAL A 8 -17.41 -30.26 -57.38
C VAL A 8 -17.45 -29.13 -56.34
N MET A 9 -17.45 -27.90 -56.84
CA MET A 9 -17.85 -26.70 -56.11
C MET A 9 -19.29 -26.85 -55.61
N GLY A 10 -19.48 -26.79 -54.29
CA GLY A 10 -20.78 -26.65 -53.66
C GLY A 10 -20.79 -25.41 -52.79
N SER A 11 -21.09 -24.25 -53.38
CA SER A 11 -21.49 -23.06 -52.66
C SER A 11 -22.81 -23.33 -51.94
N VAL A 12 -22.78 -23.42 -50.61
CA VAL A 12 -23.96 -23.32 -49.76
C VAL A 12 -23.73 -22.17 -48.80
N LEU A 13 -24.53 -21.11 -49.00
CA LEU A 13 -24.71 -20.01 -48.08
C LEU A 13 -25.24 -20.57 -46.76
N THR A 14 -24.40 -20.61 -45.73
CA THR A 14 -24.84 -20.79 -44.34
C THR A 14 -24.74 -19.46 -43.61
N ALA A 15 -25.91 -19.02 -43.16
CA ALA A 15 -26.14 -17.84 -42.38
C ALA A 15 -25.34 -17.83 -41.07
N GLY A 16 -24.91 -16.61 -40.72
CA GLY A 16 -24.79 -16.07 -39.36
C GLY A 16 -24.31 -16.99 -38.25
N LEU A 17 -23.05 -16.82 -37.85
CA LEU A 17 -22.65 -16.89 -36.46
C LEU A 17 -21.76 -15.67 -36.17
N LEU A 18 -22.37 -14.71 -35.47
CA LEU A 18 -21.70 -13.59 -34.81
C LEU A 18 -20.61 -14.14 -33.90
N GLY A 19 -19.35 -13.98 -34.29
CA GLY A 19 -18.23 -14.11 -33.38
C GLY A 19 -18.28 -12.94 -32.41
N LEU A 20 -18.79 -13.17 -31.20
CA LEU A 20 -18.63 -12.20 -30.12
C LEU A 20 -17.17 -12.21 -29.70
N ALA A 21 -16.42 -11.20 -30.14
CA ALA A 21 -15.21 -10.79 -29.45
C ALA A 21 -15.61 -10.44 -28.00
N HIS A 22 -15.23 -11.29 -27.04
CA HIS A 22 -15.24 -10.88 -25.63
C HIS A 22 -14.08 -9.90 -25.46
N GLU A 23 -14.37 -8.62 -25.64
CA GLU A 23 -13.54 -7.56 -25.10
C GLU A 23 -13.61 -7.71 -23.58
N ALA A 24 -12.54 -8.19 -22.97
CA ALA A 24 -12.38 -8.16 -21.52
C ALA A 24 -12.21 -6.68 -21.13
N SER A 25 -13.33 -5.98 -20.97
CA SER A 25 -13.36 -4.70 -20.28
C SER A 25 -12.93 -4.97 -18.85
N GLY A 26 -11.66 -4.67 -18.54
CA GLY A 26 -11.26 -4.48 -17.16
C GLY A 26 -12.06 -3.31 -16.62
N GLU A 27 -13.13 -3.60 -15.88
CA GLU A 27 -13.74 -2.61 -14.98
C GLU A 27 -12.65 -2.21 -13.99
N ALA A 28 -12.02 -1.06 -14.24
CA ALA A 28 -11.40 -0.31 -13.17
C ALA A 28 -12.48 -0.16 -12.11
N LEU A 29 -12.24 -0.72 -10.91
CA LEU A 29 -13.12 -0.51 -9.77
C LEU A 29 -13.32 0.99 -9.66
N ALA A 30 -14.53 1.46 -9.97
CA ALA A 30 -14.91 2.83 -9.73
C ALA A 30 -14.74 3.02 -8.22
N VAL A 31 -13.72 3.80 -7.84
CA VAL A 31 -13.65 4.34 -6.49
C VAL A 31 -14.82 5.29 -6.41
N GLU A 32 -15.93 4.82 -5.85
CA GLU A 32 -17.06 5.66 -5.50
C GLU A 32 -16.50 6.81 -4.65
N PRO A 33 -16.59 8.08 -5.10
CA PRO A 33 -16.14 9.19 -4.29
C PRO A 33 -16.97 9.17 -3.02
N SER A 34 -16.36 8.85 -1.89
CA SER A 34 -17.06 8.89 -0.61
C SER A 34 -17.40 10.36 -0.34
N THR A 35 -18.65 10.73 -0.61
CA THR A 35 -19.13 12.13 -0.64
C THR A 35 -19.23 12.77 0.76
N ASN A 36 -18.47 12.31 1.76
CA ASN A 36 -18.41 12.95 3.08
C ASN A 36 -17.25 12.54 3.99
N SER A 37 -16.17 11.98 3.45
CA SER A 37 -14.98 11.78 4.28
C SER A 37 -14.30 13.15 4.48
N GLN A 38 -14.24 13.63 5.73
CA GLN A 38 -13.58 14.89 6.11
C GLN A 38 -12.33 14.60 6.94
N CYS A 39 -11.54 13.61 6.54
CA CYS A 39 -10.29 13.35 7.21
C CYS A 39 -9.42 14.60 7.21
N LYS A 40 -8.87 14.91 8.39
CA LYS A 40 -8.06 16.10 8.66
C LYS A 40 -7.00 15.73 9.68
N PRO A 41 -5.80 16.35 9.64
CA PRO A 41 -4.72 16.03 10.57
C PRO A 41 -5.14 15.98 12.04
N ARG A 42 -6.05 16.86 12.47
CA ARG A 42 -6.59 16.89 13.85
C ARG A 42 -7.17 15.56 14.37
N MET A 43 -7.51 14.62 13.49
CA MET A 43 -8.02 13.30 13.86
C MET A 43 -6.93 12.39 14.44
N LEU A 44 -5.71 12.51 13.91
CA LEU A 44 -4.54 11.85 14.44
C LEU A 44 -3.95 12.72 15.55
N LYS A 45 -4.44 12.49 16.77
CA LYS A 45 -3.90 13.10 17.98
C LYS A 45 -3.81 12.06 19.09
N GLY A 46 -2.65 12.00 19.73
CA GLY A 46 -2.37 11.05 20.81
C GLY A 46 -1.29 10.03 20.44
N LYS A 47 -1.14 9.03 21.31
CA LYS A 47 -0.12 7.99 21.18
C LYS A 47 -0.68 6.79 20.41
N TYR A 48 0.06 6.30 19.43
CA TYR A 48 -0.27 5.13 18.60
C TYR A 48 0.86 4.13 18.77
N VAL A 49 0.52 2.87 18.98
CA VAL A 49 1.51 1.79 19.11
C VAL A 49 1.47 0.92 17.87
N TYR A 50 2.63 0.42 17.48
CA TYR A 50 2.76 -0.40 16.28
C TYR A 50 3.85 -1.45 16.43
N ALA A 51 3.75 -2.47 15.58
CA ALA A 51 4.82 -3.39 15.28
C ALA A 51 4.67 -3.84 13.82
N ASN A 52 5.79 -3.99 13.13
CA ASN A 52 5.83 -4.53 11.78
C ASN A 52 7.16 -5.23 11.53
N ASP A 53 7.18 -6.05 10.50
CA ASP A 53 8.36 -6.73 10.01
C ASP A 53 8.40 -6.68 8.49
N GLY A 54 9.52 -7.12 7.92
CA GLY A 54 9.70 -7.07 6.50
C GLY A 54 11.11 -7.42 6.07
N TYR A 55 11.45 -6.96 4.86
CA TYR A 55 12.76 -7.19 4.26
C TYR A 55 13.36 -5.91 3.72
N ILE A 56 14.66 -5.73 3.95
CA ILE A 56 15.50 -4.84 3.16
C ILE A 56 15.99 -5.64 1.96
N VAL A 57 15.76 -5.13 0.76
CA VAL A 57 16.01 -5.82 -0.51
C VAL A 57 17.11 -5.11 -1.27
N SER A 58 18.20 -5.83 -1.55
CA SER A 58 19.31 -5.36 -2.38
C SER A 58 19.67 -6.44 -3.40
N GLY A 59 19.30 -6.22 -4.67
CA GLY A 59 19.43 -7.25 -5.70
C GLY A 59 18.65 -8.52 -5.35
N SER A 60 19.34 -9.66 -5.20
CA SER A 60 18.75 -10.94 -4.77
C SER A 60 18.74 -11.14 -3.25
N GLU A 61 19.45 -10.29 -2.51
CA GLU A 61 19.54 -10.38 -1.06
C GLU A 61 18.28 -9.81 -0.40
N ARG A 62 17.81 -10.52 0.64
CA ARG A 62 16.66 -10.12 1.46
C ARG A 62 17.08 -10.23 2.92
N VAL A 63 17.36 -9.08 3.54
CA VAL A 63 17.74 -9.01 4.95
C VAL A 63 16.47 -8.79 5.77
N PRO A 64 16.08 -9.72 6.66
CA PRO A 64 14.88 -9.57 7.46
C PRO A 64 15.07 -8.48 8.51
N PHE A 65 14.00 -7.76 8.81
CA PHE A 65 13.94 -6.88 9.95
C PHE A 65 12.60 -6.97 10.66
N SER A 66 12.57 -6.55 11.93
CA SER A 66 11.36 -6.33 12.70
C SER A 66 11.50 -5.06 13.53
N GLN A 67 10.43 -4.32 13.73
CA GLN A 67 10.42 -3.16 14.60
C GLN A 67 9.14 -3.06 15.42
N ALA A 68 9.24 -2.41 16.57
CA ALA A 68 8.10 -2.03 17.39
C ALA A 68 8.37 -0.69 18.07
N GLY A 69 7.34 0.12 18.20
CA GLY A 69 7.48 1.48 18.64
C GLY A 69 6.16 2.15 18.97
N HIS A 70 6.23 3.47 19.10
CA HIS A 70 5.05 4.31 19.18
C HIS A 70 5.28 5.66 18.54
N ASP A 71 4.21 6.18 17.97
CA ASP A 71 4.10 7.51 17.41
C ASP A 71 3.22 8.38 18.30
N PHE A 72 3.57 9.65 18.40
CA PHE A 72 2.80 10.66 19.10
C PHE A 72 2.39 11.73 18.10
N PHE A 73 1.18 11.57 17.56
CA PHE A 73 0.61 12.52 16.61
C PHE A 73 0.08 13.75 17.34
N GLN A 74 0.44 14.93 16.83
CA GLN A 74 0.10 16.21 17.45
C GLN A 74 -1.25 16.78 16.99
N GLY A 75 -1.84 16.22 15.94
CA GLY A 75 -3.09 16.70 15.33
C GLY A 75 -2.93 17.95 14.44
N ASN A 76 -1.71 18.37 14.15
CA ASN A 76 -1.40 19.54 13.33
C ASN A 76 -0.53 19.21 12.10
N GLY A 77 -0.44 17.92 11.73
CA GLY A 77 0.40 17.45 10.62
C GLY A 77 1.84 17.11 11.04
N THR A 78 2.18 17.14 12.33
CA THR A 78 3.46 16.66 12.85
C THR A 78 3.31 15.55 13.88
N LEU A 79 4.39 14.78 14.05
CA LEU A 79 4.51 13.76 15.09
C LEU A 79 5.95 13.61 15.57
N THR A 80 6.10 12.90 16.68
CA THR A 80 7.37 12.37 17.18
C THR A 80 7.20 10.90 17.50
N GLY A 81 8.26 10.12 17.52
CA GLY A 81 8.15 8.72 17.92
C GLY A 81 9.46 8.11 18.37
N SER A 82 9.37 6.85 18.78
CA SER A 82 10.54 6.04 19.11
C SER A 82 10.29 4.57 18.79
N ALA A 83 11.34 3.88 18.37
CA ALA A 83 11.28 2.48 17.97
C ALA A 83 12.52 1.70 18.39
N THR A 84 12.34 0.40 18.56
CA THR A 84 13.43 -0.57 18.53
C THR A 84 13.33 -1.35 17.23
N ILE A 85 14.43 -1.42 16.48
CA ILE A 85 14.56 -2.11 15.20
C ILE A 85 15.54 -3.26 15.41
N SER A 86 15.20 -4.44 14.91
CA SER A 86 16.08 -5.60 14.81
C SER A 86 16.31 -5.89 13.33
N THR A 87 17.53 -5.72 12.85
CA THR A 87 17.92 -6.02 11.46
C THR A 87 18.85 -7.22 11.49
N ASN A 88 18.42 -8.35 10.93
CA ASN A 88 19.17 -9.61 10.99
C ASN A 88 19.64 -10.00 12.42
N GLY A 89 18.88 -9.62 13.45
CA GLY A 89 19.20 -9.86 14.86
C GLY A 89 20.01 -8.76 15.55
N GLU A 90 20.48 -7.74 14.84
CA GLU A 90 21.18 -6.58 15.42
C GLU A 90 20.17 -5.49 15.83
N LEU A 91 20.26 -5.03 17.08
CA LEU A 91 19.31 -4.08 17.65
C LEU A 91 19.78 -2.63 17.52
N THR A 92 18.92 -1.79 16.96
CA THR A 92 19.05 -0.33 16.93
C THR A 92 17.85 0.30 17.66
N ARG A 93 18.09 1.37 18.42
CA ARG A 93 17.03 2.16 19.07
C ARG A 93 17.09 3.58 18.55
N ILE A 94 15.96 4.07 18.06
CA ILE A 94 15.86 5.39 17.44
C ILE A 94 14.76 6.23 18.07
N VAL A 95 14.95 7.54 18.00
CA VAL A 95 13.89 8.54 18.13
C VAL A 95 13.79 9.30 16.81
N TYR A 96 12.59 9.72 16.45
CA TYR A 96 12.36 10.39 15.17
C TYR A 96 11.30 11.47 15.29
N THR A 97 11.34 12.37 14.32
CA THR A 97 10.31 13.38 14.09
C THR A 97 9.73 13.18 12.71
N GLY A 98 8.47 13.55 12.51
CA GLY A 98 7.84 13.39 11.22
C GLY A 98 6.77 14.43 10.90
N THR A 99 6.41 14.47 9.62
CA THR A 99 5.30 15.23 9.09
C THR A 99 4.37 14.31 8.33
N TYR A 100 3.07 14.60 8.36
CA TYR A 100 2.07 13.85 7.61
C TYR A 100 0.99 14.76 7.06
N THR A 101 0.35 14.28 6.00
CA THR A 101 -0.85 14.88 5.41
C THR A 101 -2.03 13.92 5.58
N LEU A 102 -3.25 14.45 5.51
CA LEU A 102 -4.46 13.64 5.35
C LEU A 102 -5.36 14.33 4.35
N GLU A 103 -5.71 13.59 3.31
CA GLU A 103 -6.70 13.95 2.34
C GLU A 103 -8.11 13.68 2.89
N PRO A 104 -9.14 14.33 2.32
CA PRO A 104 -10.52 14.13 2.77
C PRO A 104 -10.93 12.66 2.78
N ASP A 105 -10.47 11.85 1.83
CA ASP A 105 -10.76 10.41 1.71
C ASP A 105 -10.02 9.51 2.72
N CYS A 106 -9.30 10.09 3.68
CA CYS A 106 -8.51 9.41 4.70
C CYS A 106 -7.26 8.67 4.20
N SER A 107 -6.85 8.90 2.95
CA SER A 107 -5.48 8.65 2.52
C SER A 107 -4.55 9.77 2.97
N GLY A 108 -3.26 9.50 3.04
CA GLY A 108 -2.26 10.50 3.39
C GLY A 108 -0.85 10.00 3.16
N THR A 109 0.11 10.89 3.34
CA THR A 109 1.53 10.54 3.31
C THR A 109 2.19 10.87 4.63
N LEU A 110 3.26 10.15 4.95
CA LEU A 110 4.05 10.31 6.16
C LEU A 110 5.53 10.31 5.80
N THR A 111 6.28 11.25 6.39
CA THR A 111 7.74 11.34 6.27
C THR A 111 8.33 11.36 7.66
N LEU A 112 9.27 10.45 7.93
CA LEU A 112 9.96 10.33 9.22
C LEU A 112 11.45 10.57 9.03
N THR A 113 12.06 11.32 9.93
CA THR A 113 13.52 11.48 10.02
C THR A 113 14.00 11.10 11.41
N ASP A 114 14.92 10.14 11.47
CA ASP A 114 15.49 9.62 12.72
C ASP A 114 16.73 10.41 13.19
N ASN A 115 17.14 10.14 14.42
CA ASN A 115 18.30 10.76 15.05
C ASN A 115 19.66 10.29 14.48
N LEU A 116 19.68 9.34 13.55
CA LEU A 116 20.85 8.90 12.79
C LEU A 116 20.92 9.56 11.40
N GLY A 117 19.91 10.35 11.03
CA GLY A 117 19.81 11.05 9.76
C GLY A 117 19.12 10.27 8.65
N GLY A 118 18.53 9.11 8.95
CA GLY A 118 17.71 8.35 8.00
C GLY A 118 16.36 9.02 7.78
N THR A 119 15.91 9.10 6.53
CA THR A 119 14.57 9.57 6.16
C THR A 119 13.80 8.46 5.46
N THR A 120 12.55 8.24 5.87
CA THR A 120 11.65 7.24 5.26
C THR A 120 10.32 7.84 4.85
N HIS A 121 9.70 7.27 3.82
CA HIS A 121 8.43 7.73 3.25
C HIS A 121 7.39 6.61 3.26
N TRP A 122 6.15 7.00 3.52
CA TRP A 122 5.04 6.07 3.72
C TRP A 122 3.74 6.63 3.16
N ASP A 123 2.88 5.73 2.70
CA ASP A 123 1.46 6.02 2.52
C ASP A 123 0.71 5.52 3.76
N ILE A 124 -0.27 6.30 4.21
CA ILE A 124 -1.12 5.99 5.37
C ILE A 124 -2.60 6.01 4.98
N PHE A 125 -3.38 5.15 5.63
CA PHE A 125 -4.84 5.08 5.45
C PHE A 125 -5.49 5.00 6.83
N VAL A 126 -6.35 5.98 7.12
CA VAL A 126 -6.83 6.23 8.48
C VAL A 126 -8.31 5.87 8.61
N THR A 127 -8.72 5.27 9.73
CA THR A 127 -10.13 5.07 10.02
C THR A 127 -10.85 6.40 10.29
N LYS A 128 -12.16 6.47 10.02
CA LYS A 128 -12.90 7.74 10.16
C LYS A 128 -12.96 8.32 11.58
N ASN A 129 -12.67 7.52 12.61
CA ASN A 129 -12.53 7.98 14.00
C ASN A 129 -11.06 8.29 14.38
N GLY A 130 -10.12 8.01 13.48
CA GLY A 130 -8.69 8.15 13.69
C GLY A 130 -8.13 7.20 14.74
N GLU A 131 -8.82 6.14 15.14
CA GLU A 131 -8.31 5.22 16.18
C GLU A 131 -7.29 4.24 15.63
N ASP A 132 -7.40 3.90 14.35
CA ASP A 132 -6.50 2.98 13.68
C ASP A 132 -6.03 3.60 12.36
N LEU A 133 -4.82 3.25 11.96
CA LEU A 133 -4.32 3.53 10.62
C LEU A 133 -3.51 2.35 10.12
N THR A 134 -3.50 2.14 8.82
CA THR A 134 -2.56 1.23 8.14
C THR A 134 -1.51 2.05 7.42
N TYR A 135 -0.31 1.49 7.27
CA TYR A 135 0.78 2.15 6.56
C TYR A 135 1.57 1.15 5.69
N ILE A 136 2.21 1.69 4.65
CA ILE A 136 3.12 0.95 3.79
C ILE A 136 4.32 1.83 3.44
N GLN A 137 5.53 1.28 3.48
CA GLN A 137 6.72 2.04 3.10
C GLN A 137 6.79 2.17 1.58
N THR A 138 7.09 3.37 1.10
CA THR A 138 7.14 3.68 -0.33
C THR A 138 8.56 3.86 -0.87
N ASP A 139 9.57 3.82 0.00
CA ASP A 139 10.97 3.81 -0.41
C ASP A 139 11.36 2.52 -1.15
N ALA A 140 12.16 2.65 -2.20
CA ALA A 140 12.69 1.49 -2.92
C ALA A 140 13.62 0.65 -2.03
N GLY A 141 13.60 -0.67 -2.21
CA GLY A 141 14.49 -1.58 -1.48
C GLY A 141 14.01 -1.94 -0.08
N VAL A 142 12.78 -1.60 0.30
CA VAL A 142 12.15 -2.08 1.54
C VAL A 142 10.78 -2.66 1.22
N VAL A 143 10.44 -3.77 1.86
CA VAL A 143 9.13 -4.42 1.76
C VAL A 143 8.56 -4.54 3.16
N THR A 144 7.64 -3.64 3.52
CA THR A 144 6.95 -3.68 4.81
C THR A 144 5.65 -2.89 4.78
N SER A 145 4.71 -3.31 5.61
CA SER A 145 3.46 -2.62 5.90
C SER A 145 3.01 -3.00 7.31
N GLY A 146 2.14 -2.20 7.91
CA GLY A 146 1.61 -2.49 9.22
C GLY A 146 0.36 -1.70 9.52
N PHE A 147 0.02 -1.70 10.80
CA PHE A 147 -1.05 -0.88 11.34
C PHE A 147 -0.60 -0.28 12.67
N GLU A 148 -1.18 0.85 13.00
CA GLU A 148 -1.05 1.47 14.32
C GLU A 148 -2.42 1.65 14.93
N THR A 149 -2.48 1.49 16.24
CA THR A 149 -3.70 1.72 17.02
C THR A 149 -3.42 2.74 18.10
N ARG A 150 -4.31 3.73 18.23
CA ARG A 150 -4.29 4.71 19.32
C ARG A 150 -4.45 4.01 20.65
N ARG A 151 -3.53 4.29 21.59
CA ARG A 151 -3.56 3.78 22.96
C ARG A 151 -3.32 4.94 23.92
N ASP A 152 -4.18 5.05 24.92
CA ASP A 152 -4.07 6.01 26.02
C ASP A 152 -3.00 5.59 27.05
#